data_AF-A0A8S3W4N7-F1
#
_entry.id   AF-A0A8S3W4N7-F1
#
_cell.length_a   1.000
_cell.length_b   1.000
_cell.length_c   1.000
_cell.angle_alpha   90.00
_cell.angle_beta   90.00
_cell.angle_gamma   90.00
#
_symmetry.space_group_name_H-M   'P 1'
#
loop_
_entity.id
_entity.type
_entity.pdbx_description
1 polymer ?
#
loop_
_entity_poly.entity_id
_entity_poly.type
_entity_poly.pdbx_seq_one_letter_code
_entity_poly.pdbx_strand_id
1 'polypeptide(L)'
;MTTSAGAPIEYKDARVTLNSRLIFNEYFMDMITHIVRERIPERIVHAKAAGAFGYFEVTHDITHICKAKLFANVGKRTPVAVRFSPVVVEKGGIDTSRDARGFSIKFYTEEAGIKNLRSEEARQIAAVDPDYATRDLYRAIGNGNFPSWKVSIQVLSLNDVKNAGFDVFDVTKVLPLDSYPLIPVGVFVLNKNPINYFAEIEQLAFNPANLVPGILGGPDKVFEARRLAYRDAQYYRLGANFNKIPVNCPIQAKVMAYNRDGRPPVEDNGIDSPNYYPNSYNGPEAYFDKKRTELIEIFQDDPNNFQQATELYVNEMTKDERSRLVENLLYSLGPVAKFLQDRAVKLFTIIHPDLGNRLAEGLAANRTNDYYFDDDKFYNYNK
;
A
#
# COMPACT_ATOMS: atom_id res chain seq x y z
N MET A 1 -39.44 -2.40 1.86
CA MET A 1 -38.19 -2.65 2.61
C MET A 1 -38.26 -4.07 3.16
N THR A 2 -37.13 -4.75 3.34
CA THR A 2 -37.09 -6.10 3.91
C THR A 2 -36.08 -6.17 5.06
N THR A 3 -36.24 -7.15 5.95
CA THR A 3 -35.17 -7.57 6.87
C THR A 3 -34.04 -8.27 6.11
N SER A 4 -32.92 -8.52 6.76
CA SER A 4 -31.77 -9.26 6.21
C SER A 4 -32.13 -10.69 5.77
N ALA A 5 -33.13 -11.30 6.40
CA ALA A 5 -33.68 -12.62 6.03
C ALA A 5 -34.71 -12.55 4.87
N GLY A 6 -34.99 -11.35 4.34
CA GLY A 6 -35.90 -11.15 3.21
C GLY A 6 -37.38 -11.00 3.57
N ALA A 7 -37.74 -10.94 4.86
CA ALA A 7 -39.12 -10.71 5.27
C ALA A 7 -39.55 -9.26 4.96
N PRO A 8 -40.74 -9.01 4.41
CA PRO A 8 -41.22 -7.65 4.17
C PRO A 8 -41.41 -6.91 5.51
N ILE A 9 -41.05 -5.62 5.53
CA ILE A 9 -41.19 -4.77 6.70
C ILE A 9 -42.48 -3.96 6.60
N GLU A 10 -43.31 -4.06 7.65
CA GLU A 10 -44.52 -3.29 7.79
C GLU A 10 -44.23 -1.80 8.06
N TYR A 11 -45.08 -0.93 7.51
CA TYR A 11 -44.90 0.52 7.60
C TYR A 11 -44.80 1.03 9.05
N LYS A 12 -45.59 0.46 9.96
CA LYS A 12 -45.61 0.83 11.38
C LYS A 12 -44.27 0.53 12.08
N ASP A 13 -43.65 -0.60 11.75
CA ASP A 13 -42.42 -1.09 12.39
C ASP A 13 -41.20 -0.29 11.94
N ALA A 14 -41.28 0.31 10.75
CA ALA A 14 -40.25 1.20 10.21
C ALA A 14 -40.35 2.66 10.71
N ARG A 15 -41.47 3.09 11.31
CA ARG A 15 -41.71 4.52 11.61
C ARG A 15 -41.95 4.86 13.07
N VAL A 16 -42.59 3.98 13.85
CA VAL A 16 -43.06 4.37 15.20
C VAL A 16 -42.49 3.43 16.25
N THR A 17 -41.65 3.99 17.12
CA THR A 17 -41.10 3.30 18.29
C THR A 17 -41.82 3.67 19.60
N LEU A 18 -42.65 4.72 19.57
CA LEU A 18 -43.43 5.22 20.70
C LEU A 18 -44.41 4.16 21.22
N ASN A 19 -44.41 3.96 22.54
CA ASN A 19 -45.25 2.97 23.24
C ASN A 19 -45.10 1.52 22.74
N SER A 20 -44.00 1.20 22.05
CA SER A 20 -43.69 -0.15 21.58
C SER A 20 -42.55 -0.77 22.38
N ARG A 21 -42.58 -2.10 22.57
CA ARG A 21 -41.44 -2.83 23.13
C ARG A 21 -40.47 -3.16 21.98
N LEU A 22 -39.42 -2.35 21.84
CA LEU A 22 -38.44 -2.45 20.75
C LEU A 22 -37.81 -3.83 20.57
N ILE A 23 -37.68 -4.61 21.65
CA ILE A 23 -37.13 -5.97 21.60
C ILE A 23 -37.95 -6.93 20.73
N PHE A 24 -39.22 -6.62 20.47
CA PHE A 24 -40.12 -7.41 19.60
C PHE A 24 -40.25 -6.81 18.19
N ASN A 25 -39.57 -5.70 17.90
CA ASN A 25 -39.53 -5.16 16.56
C ASN A 25 -38.35 -5.81 15.81
N GLU A 26 -38.67 -6.80 14.99
CA GLU A 26 -37.68 -7.58 14.22
C GLU A 26 -36.80 -6.69 13.32
N TYR A 27 -37.39 -5.64 12.72
CA TYR A 27 -36.64 -4.70 11.90
C TYR A 27 -35.62 -3.90 12.72
N PHE A 28 -36.02 -3.39 13.89
CA PHE A 28 -35.13 -2.68 14.80
C PHE A 28 -34.00 -3.60 15.29
N MET A 29 -34.33 -4.83 15.69
CA MET A 29 -33.35 -5.79 16.19
C MET A 29 -32.35 -6.21 15.11
N ASP A 30 -32.82 -6.51 13.90
CA ASP A 30 -31.98 -6.82 12.74
C ASP A 30 -31.03 -5.64 12.43
N MET A 31 -31.55 -4.43 12.37
CA MET A 31 -30.75 -3.23 12.10
C MET A 31 -29.69 -2.95 13.18
N ILE A 32 -30.09 -2.88 14.46
CA ILE A 32 -29.17 -2.50 15.54
C ILE A 32 -28.12 -3.58 15.79
N THR A 33 -28.47 -4.86 15.65
CA THR A 33 -27.47 -5.92 15.79
C THR A 33 -26.46 -5.91 14.63
N HIS A 34 -26.86 -5.47 13.43
CA HIS A 34 -25.94 -5.29 12.31
C HIS A 34 -25.07 -4.03 12.44
N ILE A 35 -25.66 -2.86 12.74
CA ILE A 35 -24.95 -1.56 12.72
C ILE A 35 -23.74 -1.55 13.67
N VAL A 36 -23.87 -2.17 14.84
CA VAL A 36 -22.78 -2.26 15.84
C VAL A 36 -21.67 -3.23 15.44
N ARG A 37 -21.80 -3.92 14.30
CA ARG A 37 -20.86 -4.89 13.72
C ARG A 37 -20.31 -4.48 12.36
N GLU A 38 -20.63 -3.27 11.87
CA GLU A 38 -20.15 -2.79 10.56
C GLU A 38 -18.64 -2.56 10.51
N ARG A 39 -18.00 -2.28 11.65
CA ARG A 39 -16.57 -2.02 11.72
C ARG A 39 -15.78 -3.33 11.73
N ILE A 40 -14.86 -3.45 10.78
CA ILE A 40 -13.74 -4.40 10.83
C ILE A 40 -12.47 -3.67 11.30
N PRO A 41 -11.45 -4.38 11.79
CA PRO A 41 -10.15 -3.76 12.07
C PRO A 41 -9.63 -3.03 10.81
N GLU A 42 -9.09 -1.84 10.99
CA GLU A 42 -8.36 -1.19 9.90
C GLU A 42 -7.03 -1.91 9.64
N ARG A 43 -6.34 -1.54 8.57
CA ARG A 43 -4.98 -2.07 8.33
C ARG A 43 -4.05 -1.46 9.37
N ILE A 44 -3.19 -2.29 9.97
CA ILE A 44 -2.20 -1.84 10.96
C ILE A 44 -1.24 -0.76 10.44
N VAL A 45 -0.99 -0.78 9.13
CA VAL A 45 -0.33 0.28 8.36
C VAL A 45 -1.12 0.48 7.08
N HIS A 46 -1.08 1.67 6.50
CA HIS A 46 -1.84 2.03 5.30
C HIS A 46 -3.36 1.98 5.49
N ALA A 47 -3.87 2.41 6.64
CA ALA A 47 -5.30 2.38 6.97
C ALA A 47 -6.14 3.28 6.06
N LYS A 48 -5.78 4.57 5.97
CA LYS A 48 -6.39 5.52 5.02
C LYS A 48 -6.06 5.16 3.58
N ALA A 49 -7.02 5.29 2.66
CA ALA A 49 -6.77 5.05 1.26
C ALA A 49 -7.80 5.63 0.28
N ALA A 50 -7.35 5.70 -0.97
CA ALA A 50 -8.19 5.74 -2.15
C ALA A 50 -7.96 4.46 -2.97
N GLY A 51 -8.91 4.09 -3.82
CA GLY A 51 -8.70 2.96 -4.72
C GLY A 51 -9.58 3.03 -5.95
N ALA A 52 -9.14 2.34 -6.99
CA ALA A 52 -9.79 2.31 -8.29
C ALA A 52 -9.42 1.03 -9.06
N PHE A 53 -10.12 0.81 -10.16
CA PHE A 53 -9.96 -0.32 -11.05
C PHE A 53 -9.61 0.14 -12.46
N GLY A 54 -9.03 -0.78 -13.22
CA GLY A 54 -8.82 -0.60 -14.64
C GLY A 54 -8.11 -1.78 -15.27
N TYR A 55 -7.11 -1.51 -16.10
CA TYR A 55 -6.37 -2.56 -16.79
C TYR A 55 -4.88 -2.24 -16.93
N PHE A 56 -4.08 -3.29 -16.99
CA PHE A 56 -2.72 -3.29 -17.48
C PHE A 56 -2.70 -3.84 -18.91
N GLU A 57 -2.04 -3.13 -19.82
CA GLU A 57 -1.86 -3.49 -21.23
C GLU A 57 -0.37 -3.67 -21.54
N VAL A 58 0.00 -4.82 -22.07
CA VAL A 58 1.38 -5.08 -22.53
C VAL A 58 1.65 -4.28 -23.79
N THR A 59 2.72 -3.50 -23.81
CA THR A 59 3.12 -2.70 -25.00
C THR A 59 4.43 -3.19 -25.62
N HIS A 60 5.25 -3.92 -24.87
CA HIS A 60 6.54 -4.43 -25.31
C HIS A 60 6.68 -5.91 -24.95
N ASP A 61 7.33 -6.67 -25.83
CA ASP A 61 7.56 -8.10 -25.62
C ASP A 61 8.75 -8.34 -24.69
N ILE A 62 8.45 -8.92 -23.52
CA ILE A 62 9.45 -9.36 -22.53
C ILE A 62 9.40 -10.87 -22.27
N THR A 63 8.82 -11.66 -23.18
CA THR A 63 8.65 -13.10 -23.01
C THR A 63 9.96 -13.87 -22.92
N HIS A 64 11.05 -13.29 -23.43
CA HIS A 64 12.42 -13.80 -23.29
C HIS A 64 12.97 -13.66 -21.86
N ILE A 65 12.41 -12.76 -21.04
CA ILE A 65 12.76 -12.52 -19.63
C ILE A 65 11.78 -13.24 -18.71
N CYS A 66 10.47 -13.08 -18.96
CA CYS A 66 9.42 -13.55 -18.05
C CYS A 66 8.33 -14.32 -18.80
N LYS A 67 8.11 -15.58 -18.38
CA LYS A 67 7.05 -16.46 -18.94
C LYS A 67 5.65 -16.21 -18.35
N ALA A 68 5.50 -15.21 -17.49
CA ALA A 68 4.24 -14.99 -16.79
C ALA A 68 3.13 -14.66 -17.78
N LYS A 69 1.98 -15.32 -17.64
CA LYS A 69 0.89 -15.23 -18.64
C LYS A 69 0.40 -13.80 -18.86
N LEU A 70 0.54 -12.90 -17.88
CA LEU A 70 0.15 -11.50 -18.06
C LEU A 70 0.98 -10.77 -19.13
N PHE A 71 2.21 -11.20 -19.41
CA PHE A 71 3.13 -10.62 -20.39
C PHE A 71 3.16 -11.38 -21.72
N ALA A 72 2.27 -12.35 -21.92
CA ALA A 72 2.38 -13.33 -23.00
C ALA A 72 2.36 -12.74 -24.42
N ASN A 73 1.62 -11.65 -24.64
CA ASN A 73 1.50 -11.00 -25.95
C ASN A 73 1.36 -9.49 -25.78
N VAL A 74 1.96 -8.73 -26.68
CA VAL A 74 1.69 -7.28 -26.83
C VAL A 74 0.20 -7.07 -27.15
N GLY A 75 -0.40 -6.04 -26.57
CA GLY A 75 -1.83 -5.73 -26.63
C GLY A 75 -2.69 -6.52 -25.64
N LYS A 76 -2.13 -7.51 -24.92
CA LYS A 76 -2.89 -8.24 -23.90
C LYS A 76 -3.28 -7.31 -22.75
N ARG A 77 -4.59 -7.27 -22.45
CA ARG A 77 -5.14 -6.56 -21.29
C ARG A 77 -5.43 -7.49 -20.12
N THR A 78 -4.99 -7.09 -18.94
CA THR A 78 -5.23 -7.77 -17.66
C THR A 78 -5.93 -6.81 -16.71
N PRO A 79 -7.11 -7.15 -16.14
CA PRO A 79 -7.78 -6.30 -15.17
C PRO A 79 -6.91 -6.07 -13.93
N VAL A 80 -6.91 -4.84 -13.40
CA VAL A 80 -6.16 -4.47 -12.20
C VAL A 80 -7.06 -3.79 -11.17
N ALA A 81 -6.70 -3.96 -9.90
CA ALA A 81 -7.21 -3.23 -8.76
C ALA A 81 -6.04 -2.51 -8.09
N VAL A 82 -6.22 -1.22 -7.79
CA VAL A 82 -5.21 -0.35 -7.19
C VAL A 82 -5.75 0.25 -5.89
N ARG A 83 -4.86 0.32 -4.89
CA ARG A 83 -5.09 1.08 -3.66
C ARG A 83 -3.91 1.97 -3.36
N PHE A 84 -4.18 3.26 -3.21
CA PHE A 84 -3.25 4.30 -2.78
C PHE A 84 -3.46 4.61 -1.32
N SER A 85 -2.39 4.85 -0.57
CA SER A 85 -2.51 5.10 0.87
C SER A 85 -1.30 5.83 1.44
N PRO A 86 -1.44 6.76 2.40
CA PRO A 86 -0.37 7.06 3.35
C PRO A 86 -0.01 5.80 4.17
N VAL A 87 0.98 5.85 5.06
CA VAL A 87 1.46 4.69 5.84
C VAL A 87 0.97 4.74 7.28
N VAL A 88 1.26 5.84 7.98
CA VAL A 88 1.16 5.90 9.44
C VAL A 88 -0.25 6.26 9.89
N VAL A 89 -0.96 7.07 9.12
CA VAL A 89 -2.25 7.62 9.57
C VAL A 89 -3.37 6.57 9.55
N GLU A 90 -4.25 6.66 10.55
CA GLU A 90 -5.42 5.82 10.74
C GLU A 90 -6.49 6.12 9.69
N LYS A 91 -7.60 5.37 9.68
CA LYS A 91 -8.68 5.53 8.70
C LYS A 91 -9.27 6.95 8.62
N GLY A 92 -9.27 7.68 9.73
CA GLY A 92 -9.73 9.08 9.83
C GLY A 92 -8.65 10.13 9.54
N GLY A 93 -7.44 9.71 9.18
CA GLY A 93 -6.30 10.58 8.92
C GLY A 93 -6.43 11.43 7.65
N ILE A 94 -5.40 12.25 7.44
CA ILE A 94 -5.31 13.23 6.35
C ILE A 94 -4.54 12.67 5.14
N ASP A 95 -5.08 12.85 3.94
CA ASP A 95 -4.46 12.36 2.69
C ASP A 95 -3.16 13.11 2.32
N THR A 96 -2.97 14.33 2.80
CA THR A 96 -1.84 15.21 2.44
C THR A 96 -0.69 15.23 3.46
N SER A 97 -0.67 14.34 4.45
CA SER A 97 0.44 14.23 5.40
C SER A 97 1.78 13.94 4.71
N ARG A 98 2.89 14.46 5.24
CA ARG A 98 4.22 14.02 4.81
C ARG A 98 4.43 12.58 5.25
N ASP A 99 4.38 11.66 4.31
CA ASP A 99 4.47 10.23 4.56
C ASP A 99 4.86 9.52 3.26
N ALA A 100 5.37 8.30 3.35
CA ALA A 100 5.47 7.45 2.16
C ALA A 100 4.06 7.17 1.62
N ARG A 101 3.95 6.90 0.33
CA ARG A 101 2.68 6.52 -0.31
C ARG A 101 2.76 5.07 -0.76
N GLY A 102 1.94 4.24 -0.13
CA GLY A 102 1.68 2.89 -0.58
C GLY A 102 1.01 2.94 -1.95
N PHE A 103 1.66 2.37 -2.94
CA PHE A 103 1.09 2.11 -4.26
C PHE A 103 0.86 0.60 -4.39
N SER A 104 -0.24 0.11 -3.83
CA SER A 104 -0.56 -1.31 -3.90
C SER A 104 -1.30 -1.58 -5.19
N ILE A 105 -0.58 -2.10 -6.18
CA ILE A 105 -1.21 -2.57 -7.41
C ILE A 105 -1.19 -4.09 -7.46
N LYS A 106 -2.24 -4.62 -8.05
CA LYS A 106 -2.14 -5.84 -8.82
C LYS A 106 -1.47 -5.49 -10.18
N PHE A 107 -0.15 -5.22 -10.15
CA PHE A 107 0.84 -4.76 -11.17
C PHE A 107 1.06 -3.26 -11.48
N TYR A 108 2.30 -2.82 -11.20
CA TYR A 108 2.90 -1.46 -10.98
C TYR A 108 3.25 -0.63 -12.21
N THR A 109 3.22 0.71 -12.15
CA THR A 109 3.84 1.61 -13.16
C THR A 109 4.01 3.14 -12.81
N GLU A 110 4.78 3.94 -13.61
CA GLU A 110 5.28 5.34 -13.45
C GLU A 110 4.94 6.43 -14.56
N GLU A 111 3.70 6.90 -14.81
CA GLU A 111 3.46 8.14 -15.63
C GLU A 111 2.38 9.12 -15.13
N ALA A 112 2.08 9.16 -13.84
CA ALA A 112 1.64 10.46 -13.33
C ALA A 112 2.88 11.37 -13.30
N GLY A 113 2.88 12.47 -14.07
CA GLY A 113 3.92 13.49 -13.94
C GLY A 113 4.09 13.88 -12.47
N ILE A 114 5.33 13.92 -11.97
CA ILE A 114 5.60 14.15 -10.55
C ILE A 114 5.16 15.57 -10.19
N LYS A 115 4.14 15.67 -9.33
CA LYS A 115 3.64 16.92 -8.77
C LYS A 115 3.53 16.76 -7.27
N ASN A 116 4.14 17.70 -6.55
CA ASN A 116 4.26 17.65 -5.10
C ASN A 116 3.56 18.87 -4.50
N LEU A 117 2.88 18.69 -3.36
CA LEU A 117 2.38 19.80 -2.55
C LEU A 117 3.52 20.36 -1.68
N ARG A 118 3.58 21.68 -1.51
CA ARG A 118 4.44 22.28 -0.49
C ARG A 118 3.88 22.00 0.90
N SER A 119 4.74 22.04 1.93
CA SER A 119 4.33 21.73 3.31
C SER A 119 3.20 22.63 3.82
N GLU A 120 3.22 23.92 3.46
CA GLU A 120 2.17 24.86 3.84
C GLU A 120 0.85 24.56 3.13
N GLU A 121 0.89 24.37 1.82
CA GLU A 121 -0.27 23.99 0.99
C GLU A 121 -0.90 22.69 1.48
N ALA A 122 -0.07 21.68 1.77
CA ALA A 122 -0.53 20.39 2.29
C ALA A 122 -1.28 20.52 3.62
N ARG A 123 -0.83 21.41 4.53
CA ARG A 123 -1.51 21.69 5.81
C ARG A 123 -2.83 22.42 5.61
N GLN A 124 -2.88 23.40 4.71
CA GLN A 124 -4.11 24.13 4.38
C GLN A 124 -5.17 23.18 3.80
N ILE A 125 -4.76 22.32 2.86
CA ILE A 125 -5.65 21.30 2.31
C ILE A 125 -6.11 20.32 3.39
N ALA A 126 -5.20 19.83 4.24
CA ALA A 126 -5.54 18.90 5.32
C ALA A 126 -6.63 19.43 6.26
N ALA A 127 -6.65 20.74 6.51
CA ALA A 127 -7.63 21.38 7.38
C ALA A 127 -9.04 21.46 6.78
N VAL A 128 -9.15 21.51 5.44
CA VAL A 128 -10.42 21.73 4.74
C VAL A 128 -10.93 20.46 4.07
N ASP A 129 -10.02 19.62 3.57
CA ASP A 129 -10.32 18.39 2.83
C ASP A 129 -9.34 17.26 3.22
N PRO A 130 -9.59 16.56 4.34
CA PRO A 130 -8.77 15.42 4.75
C PRO A 130 -8.82 14.24 3.76
N ASP A 131 -9.80 14.23 2.84
CA ASP A 131 -10.03 13.22 1.81
C ASP A 131 -9.57 13.69 0.41
N TYR A 132 -8.67 14.68 0.34
CA TYR A 132 -8.28 15.35 -0.90
C TYR A 132 -7.87 14.38 -2.02
N ALA A 133 -6.96 13.43 -1.75
CA ALA A 133 -6.46 12.51 -2.77
C ALA A 133 -7.54 11.50 -3.19
N THR A 134 -8.38 11.08 -2.24
CA THR A 134 -9.54 10.22 -2.51
C THR A 134 -10.55 10.91 -3.42
N ARG A 135 -10.86 12.18 -3.14
CA ARG A 135 -11.77 13.01 -3.93
C ARG A 135 -11.21 13.29 -5.32
N ASP A 136 -9.93 13.61 -5.41
CA ASP A 136 -9.22 13.89 -6.67
C ASP A 136 -9.29 12.68 -7.62
N LEU A 137 -8.87 11.50 -7.15
CA LEU A 137 -8.92 10.26 -7.94
C LEU A 137 -10.34 9.93 -8.40
N TYR A 138 -11.31 10.01 -7.48
CA TYR A 138 -12.71 9.69 -7.79
C TYR A 138 -13.26 10.64 -8.86
N ARG A 139 -13.00 11.95 -8.75
CA ARG A 139 -13.45 12.96 -9.71
C ARG A 139 -12.74 12.82 -11.06
N ALA A 140 -11.44 12.58 -11.07
CA ALA A 140 -10.66 12.40 -12.29
C ALA A 140 -11.26 11.27 -13.13
N ILE A 141 -11.46 10.09 -12.54
CA ILE A 141 -12.08 8.94 -13.22
C ILE A 141 -13.54 9.24 -13.59
N GLY A 142 -14.31 9.85 -12.70
CA GLY A 142 -15.72 10.19 -12.96
C GLY A 142 -15.91 11.17 -14.13
N ASN A 143 -14.92 12.02 -14.40
CA ASN A 143 -14.91 12.98 -15.49
C ASN A 143 -14.28 12.43 -16.79
N GLY A 144 -13.88 11.15 -16.82
CA GLY A 144 -13.19 10.55 -17.98
C GLY A 144 -11.69 10.88 -18.07
N ASN A 145 -11.13 11.58 -17.08
CA ASN A 145 -9.70 11.88 -16.99
C ASN A 145 -8.98 10.71 -16.32
N PHE A 146 -8.80 9.62 -17.06
CA PHE A 146 -8.24 8.38 -16.54
C PHE A 146 -6.73 8.50 -16.30
N PRO A 147 -6.24 8.39 -15.05
CA PRO A 147 -4.82 8.42 -14.81
C PRO A 147 -4.18 7.12 -15.31
N SER A 148 -3.02 7.25 -15.94
CA SER A 148 -2.27 6.17 -16.58
C SER A 148 -0.80 6.25 -16.23
N TRP A 149 -0.12 5.11 -16.27
CA TRP A 149 1.29 5.03 -15.98
C TRP A 149 2.00 4.04 -16.95
N LYS A 150 3.28 4.22 -17.31
CA LYS A 150 4.16 3.21 -17.99
C LYS A 150 4.89 2.24 -17.05
N VAL A 151 4.81 0.95 -17.35
CA VAL A 151 5.59 -0.10 -16.68
C VAL A 151 6.91 -0.24 -17.36
N SER A 152 7.96 -0.19 -16.56
CA SER A 152 9.30 -0.60 -16.96
C SER A 152 9.90 -1.53 -15.90
N ILE A 153 10.93 -2.26 -16.29
CA ILE A 153 11.72 -3.13 -15.41
C ILE A 153 13.21 -2.88 -15.65
N GLN A 154 14.03 -3.05 -14.62
CA GLN A 154 15.47 -3.25 -14.77
C GLN A 154 15.75 -4.76 -14.73
N VAL A 155 16.69 -5.22 -15.55
CA VAL A 155 17.05 -6.64 -15.65
C VAL A 155 18.53 -6.79 -15.35
N LEU A 156 18.83 -7.64 -14.38
CA LEU A 156 20.19 -8.03 -14.02
C LEU A 156 20.40 -9.50 -14.36
N SER A 157 21.51 -9.80 -15.00
CA SER A 157 22.03 -11.16 -15.09
C SER A 157 22.63 -11.59 -13.75
N LEU A 158 22.86 -12.90 -13.56
CA LEU A 158 23.58 -13.40 -12.39
C LEU A 158 25.00 -12.83 -12.30
N ASN A 159 25.62 -12.48 -13.43
CA ASN A 159 26.93 -11.84 -13.45
C ASN A 159 26.84 -10.39 -12.95
N ASP A 160 25.78 -9.66 -13.32
CA ASP A 160 25.57 -8.29 -12.87
C ASP A 160 25.34 -8.25 -11.36
N VAL A 161 24.53 -9.19 -10.83
CA VAL A 161 24.31 -9.35 -9.38
C VAL A 161 25.64 -9.52 -8.63
N LYS A 162 26.55 -10.36 -9.16
CA LYS A 162 27.86 -10.62 -8.53
C LYS A 162 28.82 -9.43 -8.59
N ASN A 163 28.69 -8.58 -9.60
CA ASN A 163 29.65 -7.51 -9.89
C ASN A 163 29.08 -6.11 -9.62
N ALA A 164 27.87 -5.98 -9.06
CA ALA A 164 27.23 -4.70 -8.82
C ALA A 164 27.98 -3.81 -7.81
N GLY A 165 28.84 -4.40 -6.96
CA GLY A 165 29.62 -3.69 -5.96
C GLY A 165 28.84 -3.28 -4.70
N PHE A 166 27.57 -3.70 -4.59
CA PHE A 166 26.72 -3.57 -3.42
C PHE A 166 25.65 -4.67 -3.44
N ASP A 167 24.97 -4.86 -2.31
CA ASP A 167 23.84 -5.78 -2.23
C ASP A 167 22.64 -5.24 -3.04
N VAL A 168 22.40 -5.80 -4.22
CA VAL A 168 21.28 -5.42 -5.11
C VAL A 168 19.90 -5.81 -4.56
N PHE A 169 19.85 -6.56 -3.46
CA PHE A 169 18.63 -6.96 -2.77
C PHE A 169 18.41 -6.18 -1.47
N ASP A 170 19.33 -5.28 -1.11
CA ASP A 170 19.10 -4.31 -0.04
C ASP A 170 18.05 -3.27 -0.48
N VAL A 171 16.89 -3.28 0.18
CA VAL A 171 15.76 -2.38 -0.14
C VAL A 171 16.05 -0.89 0.11
N THR A 172 17.20 -0.56 0.71
CA THR A 172 17.68 0.82 0.85
C THR A 172 18.50 1.29 -0.34
N LYS A 173 18.73 0.42 -1.34
CA LYS A 173 19.52 0.71 -2.54
C LYS A 173 18.66 0.81 -3.78
N VAL A 174 19.08 1.67 -4.70
CA VAL A 174 18.56 1.76 -6.07
C VAL A 174 19.60 1.25 -7.08
N LEU A 175 19.11 0.70 -8.18
CA LEU A 175 19.95 0.29 -9.31
C LEU A 175 20.21 1.51 -10.19
N PRO A 176 21.48 1.87 -10.49
CA PRO A 176 21.79 3.02 -11.33
C PRO A 176 21.18 2.88 -12.72
N LEU A 177 20.46 3.91 -13.18
CA LEU A 177 19.79 3.90 -14.48
C LEU A 177 20.76 3.84 -15.66
N ASP A 178 21.94 4.45 -15.52
CA ASP A 178 22.98 4.44 -16.55
C ASP A 178 23.56 3.04 -16.78
N SER A 179 23.68 2.26 -15.70
CA SER A 179 24.19 0.88 -15.75
C SER A 179 23.10 -0.12 -16.11
N TYR A 180 21.88 0.10 -15.61
CA TYR A 180 20.74 -0.80 -15.76
C TYR A 180 19.55 0.02 -16.26
N PRO A 181 19.44 0.29 -17.57
CA PRO A 181 18.37 1.12 -18.10
C PRO A 181 17.00 0.46 -17.95
N LEU A 182 15.96 1.30 -17.89
CA LEU A 182 14.58 0.85 -17.86
C LEU A 182 14.19 0.19 -19.18
N ILE A 183 13.70 -1.05 -19.10
CA ILE A 183 13.12 -1.78 -20.22
C ILE A 183 11.60 -1.63 -20.13
N PRO A 184 10.95 -1.02 -21.15
CA PRO A 184 9.51 -0.84 -21.14
C PRO A 184 8.78 -2.20 -21.24
N VAL A 185 7.62 -2.29 -20.60
CA VAL A 185 6.79 -3.51 -20.54
C VAL A 185 5.36 -3.23 -21.00
N GLY A 186 4.75 -2.16 -20.49
CA GLY A 186 3.33 -1.90 -20.73
C GLY A 186 2.84 -0.59 -20.15
N VAL A 187 1.52 -0.44 -20.06
CA VAL A 187 0.85 0.72 -19.47
C VAL A 187 -0.28 0.20 -18.58
N PHE A 188 -0.46 0.75 -17.38
CA PHE A 188 -1.70 0.56 -16.62
C PHE A 188 -2.53 1.84 -16.67
N VAL A 189 -3.85 1.70 -16.75
CA VAL A 189 -4.84 2.78 -16.78
C VAL A 189 -5.91 2.51 -15.73
N LEU A 190 -6.26 3.50 -14.92
CA LEU A 190 -7.40 3.43 -13.99
C LEU A 190 -8.60 4.16 -14.60
N ASN A 191 -9.64 3.41 -14.92
CA ASN A 191 -10.79 3.92 -15.65
C ASN A 191 -12.13 3.60 -14.99
N LYS A 192 -12.11 3.07 -13.76
CA LYS A 192 -13.33 2.70 -13.05
C LYS A 192 -13.21 2.97 -11.55
N ASN A 193 -14.14 3.75 -11.03
CA ASN A 193 -14.32 3.97 -9.60
C ASN A 193 -14.96 2.75 -8.92
N PRO A 194 -14.71 2.53 -7.62
CA PRO A 194 -15.43 1.52 -6.85
C PRO A 194 -16.92 1.86 -6.78
N ILE A 195 -17.79 0.84 -6.83
CA ILE A 195 -19.24 1.02 -6.63
C ILE A 195 -19.54 1.11 -5.13
N ASN A 196 -18.94 0.23 -4.34
CA ASN A 196 -19.00 0.28 -2.89
C ASN A 196 -17.60 0.27 -2.29
N TYR A 197 -17.19 1.39 -1.68
CA TYR A 197 -15.84 1.55 -1.11
C TYR A 197 -15.50 0.48 -0.07
N PHE A 198 -16.45 0.11 0.80
CA PHE A 198 -16.18 -0.88 1.84
C PHE A 198 -15.95 -2.27 1.24
N ALA A 199 -16.82 -2.70 0.32
CA ALA A 199 -16.70 -3.99 -0.35
C ALA A 199 -15.46 -4.11 -1.24
N GLU A 200 -15.09 -3.02 -1.92
CA GLU A 200 -14.13 -3.05 -3.01
C GLU A 200 -12.75 -2.51 -2.62
N ILE A 201 -12.65 -1.59 -1.66
CA ILE A 201 -11.38 -0.96 -1.26
C ILE A 201 -11.00 -1.32 0.19
N GLU A 202 -11.93 -1.21 1.13
CA GLU A 202 -11.64 -1.53 2.53
C GLU A 202 -11.31 -3.03 2.70
N GLN A 203 -12.11 -3.91 2.09
CA GLN A 203 -11.89 -5.36 2.13
C GLN A 203 -10.83 -5.88 1.16
N LEU A 204 -10.23 -5.02 0.34
CA LEU A 204 -9.19 -5.41 -0.63
C LEU A 204 -7.93 -5.92 0.08
N ALA A 205 -7.38 -7.03 -0.40
CA ALA A 205 -6.25 -7.71 0.22
C ALA A 205 -5.14 -7.99 -0.80
N PHE A 206 -4.04 -7.25 -0.70
CA PHE A 206 -2.81 -7.49 -1.48
C PHE A 206 -1.86 -8.37 -0.69
N ASN A 207 -1.19 -9.33 -1.31
CA ASN A 207 -0.11 -10.06 -0.66
C ASN A 207 1.03 -10.20 -1.66
N PRO A 208 2.26 -9.74 -1.35
CA PRO A 208 3.44 -9.98 -2.19
C PRO A 208 3.69 -11.46 -2.50
N ALA A 209 3.20 -12.38 -1.65
CA ALA A 209 3.25 -13.82 -1.86
C ALA A 209 2.35 -14.35 -2.98
N ASN A 210 1.39 -13.55 -3.47
CA ASN A 210 0.46 -13.94 -4.53
C ASN A 210 1.14 -13.85 -5.91
N LEU A 211 2.19 -14.63 -6.06
CA LEU A 211 3.00 -14.73 -7.26
C LEU A 211 2.38 -15.68 -8.29
N VAL A 212 2.85 -15.58 -9.53
CA VAL A 212 2.43 -16.45 -10.65
C VAL A 212 3.66 -17.06 -11.32
N PRO A 213 3.54 -18.22 -11.99
CA PRO A 213 4.67 -18.83 -12.70
C PRO A 213 5.36 -17.82 -13.62
N GLY A 214 6.68 -17.68 -13.48
CA GLY A 214 7.50 -16.65 -14.15
C GLY A 214 7.91 -15.50 -13.24
N ILE A 215 7.34 -15.37 -12.04
CA ILE A 215 7.73 -14.40 -11.01
C ILE A 215 7.90 -15.17 -9.70
N LEU A 216 9.12 -15.23 -9.15
CA LEU A 216 9.46 -16.10 -8.02
C LEU A 216 9.55 -15.38 -6.66
N GLY A 217 9.53 -14.05 -6.67
CA GLY A 217 9.82 -13.23 -5.50
C GLY A 217 11.31 -12.94 -5.37
N GLY A 218 11.65 -11.82 -4.73
CA GLY A 218 13.03 -11.46 -4.45
C GLY A 218 13.58 -12.23 -3.24
N PRO A 219 14.90 -12.50 -3.19
CA PRO A 219 15.56 -13.03 -2.00
C PRO A 219 15.84 -11.94 -0.94
N ASP A 220 15.25 -10.75 -1.05
CA ASP A 220 15.42 -9.70 -0.04
C ASP A 220 14.67 -10.04 1.25
N LYS A 221 15.30 -9.71 2.38
CA LYS A 221 14.75 -10.03 3.71
C LYS A 221 13.42 -9.36 4.02
N VAL A 222 13.14 -8.21 3.41
CA VAL A 222 11.87 -7.52 3.60
C VAL A 222 10.75 -8.24 2.86
N PHE A 223 10.95 -8.69 1.61
CA PHE A 223 9.99 -9.53 0.91
C PHE A 223 9.75 -10.86 1.63
N GLU A 224 10.80 -11.53 2.10
CA GLU A 224 10.69 -12.77 2.88
C GLU A 224 9.72 -12.60 4.06
N ALA A 225 9.88 -11.53 4.85
CA ALA A 225 8.99 -11.22 5.96
C ALA A 225 7.56 -10.86 5.50
N ARG A 226 7.43 -10.02 4.46
CA ARG A 226 6.14 -9.56 3.95
C ARG A 226 5.30 -10.69 3.35
N ARG A 227 5.95 -11.71 2.78
CA ARG A 227 5.30 -12.91 2.24
C ARG A 227 4.41 -13.59 3.28
N LEU A 228 4.84 -13.61 4.54
CA LEU A 228 4.06 -14.14 5.66
C LEU A 228 3.11 -13.08 6.24
N ALA A 229 3.66 -11.90 6.59
CA ALA A 229 2.97 -10.90 7.40
C ALA A 229 1.64 -10.42 6.79
N TYR A 230 1.58 -10.26 5.46
CA TYR A 230 0.36 -9.81 4.79
C TYR A 230 -0.77 -10.84 4.92
N ARG A 231 -0.45 -12.14 4.77
CA ARG A 231 -1.45 -13.19 4.89
C ARG A 231 -2.00 -13.28 6.32
N ASP A 232 -1.11 -13.25 7.30
CA ASP A 232 -1.47 -13.30 8.71
C ASP A 232 -2.39 -12.14 9.11
N ALA A 233 -2.00 -10.91 8.78
CA ALA A 233 -2.81 -9.73 9.04
C ALA A 233 -4.20 -9.78 8.35
N GLN A 234 -4.29 -10.41 7.17
CA GLN A 234 -5.56 -10.57 6.45
C GLN A 234 -6.48 -11.60 7.10
N TYR A 235 -5.93 -12.69 7.64
CA TYR A 235 -6.73 -13.65 8.40
C TYR A 235 -7.34 -13.02 9.64
N TYR A 236 -6.60 -12.19 10.36
CA TYR A 236 -7.14 -11.43 11.49
C TYR A 236 -8.19 -10.41 11.05
N ARG A 237 -7.87 -9.58 10.04
CA ARG A 237 -8.69 -8.43 9.65
C ARG A 237 -9.99 -8.80 8.92
N LEU A 238 -9.93 -9.79 8.05
CA LEU A 238 -11.02 -10.15 7.12
C LEU A 238 -11.54 -11.58 7.33
N GLY A 239 -10.88 -12.38 8.16
CA GLY A 239 -11.22 -13.78 8.40
C GLY A 239 -10.51 -14.76 7.46
N ALA A 240 -10.54 -16.05 7.81
CA ALA A 240 -9.83 -17.12 7.10
C ALA A 240 -10.15 -17.20 5.60
N ASN A 241 -11.40 -16.89 5.22
CA ASN A 241 -11.90 -17.01 3.86
C ASN A 241 -11.89 -15.69 3.08
N PHE A 242 -11.09 -14.70 3.45
CA PHE A 242 -11.10 -13.39 2.79
C PHE A 242 -10.82 -13.42 1.28
N ASN A 243 -10.16 -14.47 0.75
CA ASN A 243 -9.96 -14.63 -0.69
C ASN A 243 -11.24 -15.00 -1.45
N LYS A 244 -12.34 -15.33 -0.75
CA LYS A 244 -13.70 -15.53 -1.27
C LYS A 244 -14.55 -14.25 -1.22
N ILE A 245 -14.01 -13.15 -0.70
CA ILE A 245 -14.64 -11.83 -0.84
C ILE A 245 -14.46 -11.41 -2.31
N PRO A 246 -15.51 -10.95 -3.03
CA PRO A 246 -15.47 -10.79 -4.48
C PRO A 246 -14.26 -10.05 -5.05
N VAL A 247 -13.80 -8.99 -4.39
CA VAL A 247 -12.67 -8.18 -4.86
C VAL A 247 -11.30 -8.88 -4.70
N ASN A 248 -11.23 -9.89 -3.84
CA ASN A 248 -10.02 -10.69 -3.59
C ASN A 248 -9.99 -11.99 -4.40
N CYS A 249 -11.12 -12.39 -4.99
CA CYS A 249 -11.23 -13.61 -5.77
C CYS A 249 -10.31 -13.59 -6.99
N PRO A 250 -9.56 -14.66 -7.28
CA PRO A 250 -8.73 -14.76 -8.47
C PRO A 250 -9.58 -15.05 -9.72
N ILE A 251 -10.31 -14.05 -10.22
CA ILE A 251 -11.30 -14.19 -11.31
C ILE A 251 -10.75 -14.72 -12.65
N GLN A 252 -9.43 -14.71 -12.84
CA GLN A 252 -8.77 -15.24 -14.04
C GLN A 252 -8.26 -16.67 -13.89
N ALA A 253 -8.53 -17.32 -12.75
CA ALA A 253 -8.12 -18.69 -12.48
C ALA A 253 -9.26 -19.47 -11.82
N LYS A 254 -9.37 -20.76 -12.15
CA LYS A 254 -10.21 -21.68 -11.39
C LYS A 254 -9.47 -22.06 -10.11
N VAL A 255 -10.03 -21.76 -8.95
CA VAL A 255 -9.45 -22.15 -7.66
C VAL A 255 -9.77 -23.62 -7.42
N MET A 256 -8.72 -24.43 -7.28
CA MET A 256 -8.82 -25.87 -7.01
C MET A 256 -7.93 -26.19 -5.80
N ALA A 257 -8.33 -25.70 -4.62
CA ALA A 257 -7.58 -25.84 -3.38
C ALA A 257 -8.15 -26.96 -2.49
N TYR A 258 -7.31 -27.51 -1.61
CA TYR A 258 -7.72 -28.49 -0.60
C TYR A 258 -8.20 -27.86 0.71
N ASN A 259 -8.04 -26.54 0.89
CA ASN A 259 -8.60 -25.83 2.03
C ASN A 259 -10.15 -25.91 2.02
N ARG A 260 -10.76 -26.11 3.19
CA ARG A 260 -12.20 -26.23 3.43
C ARG A 260 -12.61 -25.42 4.66
N ASP A 261 -13.91 -25.20 4.80
CA ASP A 261 -14.61 -24.69 5.98
C ASP A 261 -14.16 -23.29 6.41
N GLY A 262 -14.20 -23.00 7.70
CA GLY A 262 -13.86 -21.71 8.29
C GLY A 262 -15.05 -20.73 8.39
N ARG A 263 -14.77 -19.50 8.81
CA ARG A 263 -15.80 -18.45 8.93
C ARG A 263 -16.26 -18.00 7.53
N PRO A 264 -17.56 -17.70 7.32
CA PRO A 264 -18.07 -17.19 6.05
C PRO A 264 -17.30 -15.96 5.52
N PRO A 265 -17.31 -15.72 4.19
CA PRO A 265 -18.01 -16.50 3.16
C PRO A 265 -17.34 -17.85 2.88
N VAL A 266 -18.12 -18.91 2.66
CA VAL A 266 -17.59 -20.27 2.36
C VAL A 266 -17.83 -20.70 0.90
N GLU A 267 -18.65 -19.97 0.16
CA GLU A 267 -19.11 -20.34 -1.20
C GLU A 267 -19.71 -21.75 -1.21
N ASP A 268 -19.37 -22.58 -2.20
CA ASP A 268 -19.77 -24.00 -2.30
C ASP A 268 -18.92 -24.94 -1.43
N ASN A 269 -17.93 -24.38 -0.73
CA ASN A 269 -16.98 -25.08 0.12
C ASN A 269 -16.27 -26.27 -0.55
N GLY A 270 -16.02 -26.20 -1.85
CA GLY A 270 -15.34 -27.28 -2.57
C GLY A 270 -16.20 -28.54 -2.76
N ILE A 271 -17.52 -28.42 -2.62
CA ILE A 271 -18.53 -29.44 -2.93
C ILE A 271 -18.15 -30.85 -2.43
N ASP A 272 -18.30 -31.86 -3.27
CA ASP A 272 -17.91 -33.25 -3.02
C ASP A 272 -16.49 -33.58 -3.54
N SER A 273 -15.60 -32.58 -3.67
CA SER A 273 -14.22 -32.83 -4.09
C SER A 273 -13.39 -33.37 -2.92
N PRO A 274 -12.48 -34.35 -3.15
CA PRO A 274 -11.55 -34.82 -2.14
C PRO A 274 -10.85 -33.66 -1.41
N ASN A 275 -10.74 -33.77 -0.09
CA ASN A 275 -10.15 -32.77 0.80
C ASN A 275 -8.73 -33.15 1.27
N TYR A 276 -8.10 -34.15 0.64
CA TYR A 276 -6.75 -34.62 0.94
C TYR A 276 -5.92 -34.85 -0.34
N TYR A 277 -4.60 -34.74 -0.23
CA TYR A 277 -3.63 -34.94 -1.33
C TYR A 277 -2.41 -35.73 -0.84
N PRO A 278 -1.90 -36.73 -1.60
CA PRO A 278 -2.45 -37.24 -2.86
C PRO A 278 -3.76 -38.03 -2.65
N ASN A 279 -4.58 -38.19 -3.69
CA ASN A 279 -5.82 -38.98 -3.65
C ASN A 279 -6.07 -39.75 -4.95
N SER A 280 -6.95 -40.76 -4.90
CA SER A 280 -7.32 -41.61 -6.05
C SER A 280 -8.71 -41.30 -6.62
N TYR A 281 -9.26 -40.12 -6.30
CA TYR A 281 -10.66 -39.76 -6.59
C TYR A 281 -10.75 -38.50 -7.49
N ASN A 282 -9.80 -38.34 -8.40
CA ASN A 282 -9.72 -37.22 -9.35
C ASN A 282 -9.77 -35.82 -8.68
N GLY A 283 -9.15 -35.67 -7.50
CA GLY A 283 -8.98 -34.37 -6.87
C GLY A 283 -7.97 -33.46 -7.59
N PRO A 284 -7.82 -32.20 -7.15
CA PRO A 284 -6.84 -31.26 -7.70
C PRO A 284 -5.39 -31.78 -7.69
N GLU A 285 -4.69 -31.70 -8.82
CA GLU A 285 -3.29 -32.13 -8.96
C GLU A 285 -2.31 -30.95 -8.89
N ALA A 286 -1.10 -31.21 -8.38
CA ALA A 286 -0.07 -30.18 -8.28
C ALA A 286 0.50 -29.81 -9.67
N TYR A 287 0.65 -28.52 -9.94
CA TYR A 287 1.33 -28.03 -11.15
C TYR A 287 2.85 -28.24 -11.06
N PHE A 288 3.43 -28.90 -12.06
CA PHE A 288 4.88 -29.09 -12.18
C PHE A 288 5.51 -28.10 -13.18
N ASP A 289 6.37 -27.22 -12.68
CA ASP A 289 7.10 -26.26 -13.51
C ASP A 289 8.48 -26.80 -13.90
N LYS A 290 8.60 -27.32 -15.13
CA LYS A 290 9.85 -27.86 -15.69
C LYS A 290 10.99 -26.84 -15.76
N LYS A 291 10.69 -25.54 -15.70
CA LYS A 291 11.65 -24.43 -15.81
C LYS A 291 11.62 -23.56 -14.55
N ARG A 292 11.50 -24.18 -13.38
CA ARG A 292 11.60 -23.47 -12.10
C ARG A 292 13.06 -23.24 -11.78
N THR A 293 13.44 -21.99 -11.60
CA THR A 293 14.78 -21.60 -11.15
C THR A 293 14.86 -21.74 -9.63
N GLU A 294 16.03 -22.11 -9.13
CA GLU A 294 16.34 -22.11 -7.70
C GLU A 294 16.49 -20.67 -7.17
N LEU A 295 16.14 -20.46 -5.91
CA LEU A 295 16.40 -19.19 -5.24
C LEU A 295 17.90 -19.14 -4.90
N ILE A 296 18.52 -17.99 -5.15
CA ILE A 296 19.91 -17.77 -4.74
C ILE A 296 19.96 -17.36 -3.26
N GLU A 297 20.98 -17.80 -2.54
CA GLU A 297 21.31 -17.31 -1.21
C GLU A 297 22.28 -16.13 -1.33
N ILE A 298 22.10 -15.11 -0.48
CA ILE A 298 22.92 -13.90 -0.46
C ILE A 298 23.55 -13.78 0.91
N PHE A 299 24.86 -13.56 0.92
CA PHE A 299 25.61 -13.19 2.11
C PHE A 299 25.77 -11.68 2.11
N GLN A 300 25.35 -11.05 3.21
CA GLN A 300 25.32 -9.60 3.32
C GLN A 300 26.68 -9.08 3.80
N ASP A 301 27.27 -8.17 3.04
CA ASP A 301 28.45 -7.42 3.45
C ASP A 301 28.07 -6.25 4.38
N ASP A 302 29.07 -5.57 4.94
CA ASP A 302 28.84 -4.37 5.75
C ASP A 302 28.06 -3.30 4.95
N PRO A 303 26.97 -2.74 5.50
CA PRO A 303 26.10 -1.87 4.75
C PRO A 303 26.72 -0.50 4.51
N ASN A 304 26.72 -0.05 3.26
CA ASN A 304 26.95 1.35 2.92
C ASN A 304 25.64 2.13 3.03
N ASN A 305 25.47 2.88 4.12
CA ASN A 305 24.21 3.55 4.45
C ASN A 305 24.07 4.96 3.86
N PHE A 306 25.17 5.56 3.38
CA PHE A 306 25.21 7.01 3.15
C PHE A 306 25.47 7.37 1.68
N GLN A 307 26.18 6.54 0.93
CA GLN A 307 26.62 6.91 -0.43
C GLN A 307 25.47 7.31 -1.35
N GLN A 308 24.42 6.49 -1.49
CA GLN A 308 23.30 6.83 -2.38
C GLN A 308 22.47 8.02 -1.87
N ALA A 309 22.44 8.26 -0.55
CA ALA A 309 21.84 9.47 0.00
C ALA A 309 22.68 10.71 -0.34
N THR A 310 24.01 10.60 -0.35
CA THR A 310 24.93 11.63 -0.81
C THR A 310 24.73 11.91 -2.30
N GLU A 311 24.67 10.87 -3.13
CA GLU A 311 24.42 11.00 -4.57
C GLU A 311 23.09 11.69 -4.85
N LEU A 312 22.01 11.32 -4.16
CA LEU A 312 20.72 12.02 -4.25
C LEU A 312 20.85 13.49 -3.88
N TYR A 313 21.49 13.81 -2.75
CA TYR A 313 21.65 15.20 -2.31
C TYR A 313 22.50 16.03 -3.28
N VAL A 314 23.58 15.45 -3.81
CA VAL A 314 24.61 16.18 -4.58
C VAL A 314 24.28 16.23 -6.08
N ASN A 315 23.78 15.15 -6.66
CA ASN A 315 23.65 15.01 -8.11
C ASN A 315 22.21 15.25 -8.57
N GLU A 316 21.23 14.79 -7.79
CA GLU A 316 19.83 14.77 -8.23
C GLU A 316 19.02 15.99 -7.74
N MET A 317 19.34 16.52 -6.56
CA MET A 317 18.60 17.66 -6.00
C MET A 317 19.14 18.99 -6.49
N THR A 318 18.24 19.84 -6.99
CA THR A 318 18.50 21.27 -7.22
C THR A 318 18.75 22.03 -5.91
N LYS A 319 19.36 23.22 -6.00
CA LYS A 319 19.60 24.08 -4.81
C LYS A 319 18.30 24.36 -4.04
N ASP A 320 17.22 24.64 -4.75
CA ASP A 320 15.93 24.93 -4.14
C ASP A 320 15.31 23.70 -3.46
N GLU A 321 15.48 22.50 -4.04
CA GLU A 321 15.06 21.24 -3.41
C GLU A 321 15.84 20.95 -2.13
N ARG A 322 17.16 21.18 -2.13
CA ARG A 322 17.99 21.05 -0.93
C ARG A 322 17.54 22.01 0.17
N SER A 323 17.19 23.25 -0.19
CA SER A 323 16.64 24.22 0.77
C SER A 323 15.33 23.75 1.37
N ARG A 324 14.41 23.26 0.54
CA ARG A 324 13.15 22.68 1.04
C ARG A 324 13.39 21.43 1.89
N LEU A 325 14.36 20.58 1.54
CA LEU A 325 14.72 19.42 2.35
C LEU A 325 15.15 19.86 3.75
N VAL A 326 16.05 20.85 3.85
CA VAL A 326 16.50 21.41 5.13
C VAL A 326 15.32 21.98 5.92
N GLU A 327 14.48 22.82 5.31
CA GLU A 327 13.29 23.39 5.97
C GLU A 327 12.37 22.29 6.53
N ASN A 328 12.12 21.25 5.74
CA ASN A 328 11.27 20.13 6.13
C ASN A 328 11.89 19.33 7.30
N LEU A 329 13.20 19.10 7.28
CA LEU A 329 13.92 18.41 8.36
C LEU A 329 13.92 19.25 9.64
N LEU A 330 14.14 20.56 9.54
CA LEU A 330 14.09 21.48 10.68
C LEU A 330 12.70 21.50 11.32
N TYR A 331 11.64 21.48 10.52
CA TYR A 331 10.27 21.38 11.03
C TYR A 331 10.06 20.10 11.86
N SER A 332 10.57 18.96 11.38
CA SER A 332 10.46 17.68 12.10
C SER A 332 11.38 17.57 13.32
N LEU A 333 12.60 18.13 13.25
CA LEU A 333 13.61 18.02 14.30
C LEU A 333 13.49 19.09 15.39
N GLY A 334 12.90 20.25 15.08
CA GLY A 334 12.72 21.38 16.00
C GLY A 334 12.17 21.00 17.38
N PRO A 335 11.05 20.24 17.47
CA PRO A 335 10.46 19.87 18.76
C PRO A 335 11.17 18.69 19.46
N VAL A 336 12.16 18.06 18.81
CA VAL A 336 12.82 16.85 19.33
C VAL A 336 13.86 17.23 20.39
N ALA A 337 14.06 16.37 21.39
CA ALA A 337 15.08 16.56 22.43
C ALA A 337 16.48 16.85 21.84
N LYS A 338 17.22 17.78 22.45
CA LYS A 338 18.49 18.30 21.92
C LYS A 338 19.52 17.21 21.59
N PHE A 339 19.69 16.22 22.46
CA PHE A 339 20.67 15.16 22.19
C PHE A 339 20.32 14.31 20.95
N LEU A 340 19.04 14.21 20.58
CA LEU A 340 18.60 13.53 19.35
C LEU A 340 18.81 14.44 18.14
N GLN A 341 18.55 15.75 18.27
CA GLN A 341 18.90 16.73 17.24
C GLN A 341 20.39 16.65 16.91
N ASP A 342 21.26 16.61 17.93
CA ASP A 342 22.72 16.54 17.74
C ASP A 342 23.15 15.24 17.04
N ARG A 343 22.49 14.11 17.33
CA ARG A 343 22.72 12.85 16.61
C ARG A 343 22.25 12.95 15.17
N ALA A 344 21.08 13.54 14.92
CA ALA A 344 20.55 13.72 13.58
C ALA A 344 21.49 14.58 12.73
N VAL A 345 21.94 15.72 13.26
CA VAL A 345 22.93 16.58 12.59
C VAL A 345 24.18 15.78 12.23
N LYS A 346 24.75 15.00 13.16
CA LYS A 346 25.92 14.16 12.87
C LYS A 346 25.67 13.17 11.73
N LEU A 347 24.51 12.50 11.70
CA LEU A 347 24.15 11.58 10.62
C LEU A 347 24.04 12.30 9.27
N PHE A 348 23.37 13.46 9.24
CA PHE A 348 23.23 14.24 8.02
C PHE A 348 24.56 14.87 7.56
N THR A 349 25.49 15.16 8.47
CA THR A 349 26.87 15.57 8.12
C THR A 349 27.63 14.45 7.40
N ILE A 350 27.41 13.18 7.76
CA ILE A 350 28.04 12.04 7.06
C ILE A 350 27.53 11.97 5.61
N ILE A 351 26.24 12.26 5.39
CA ILE A 351 25.68 12.33 4.03
C ILE A 351 26.34 13.48 3.26
N HIS A 352 26.36 14.69 3.82
CA HIS A 352 27.06 15.82 3.23
C HIS A 352 27.32 16.93 4.25
N PRO A 353 28.54 17.54 4.31
CA PRO A 353 28.85 18.61 5.27
C PRO A 353 27.90 19.81 5.22
N ASP A 354 27.56 20.29 4.01
CA ASP A 354 26.58 21.38 3.81
C ASP A 354 25.21 21.06 4.44
N LEU A 355 24.70 19.83 4.25
CA LEU A 355 23.40 19.43 4.81
C LEU A 355 23.43 19.48 6.33
N GLY A 356 24.48 18.91 6.94
CA GLY A 356 24.67 18.95 8.39
C GLY A 356 24.81 20.37 8.94
N ASN A 357 25.61 21.22 8.29
CA ASN A 357 25.83 22.60 8.73
C ASN A 357 24.54 23.42 8.70
N ARG A 358 23.78 23.34 7.60
CA ARG A 358 22.50 24.05 7.46
C ARG A 358 21.46 23.61 8.48
N LEU A 359 21.44 22.33 8.83
CA LEU A 359 20.59 21.82 9.91
C LEU A 359 21.03 22.33 11.28
N ALA A 360 22.34 22.32 11.56
CA ALA A 360 22.88 22.82 12.82
C ALA A 360 22.57 24.32 13.01
N GLU A 361 22.81 25.13 11.98
CA GLU A 361 22.52 26.56 11.96
C GLU A 361 21.02 26.82 12.10
N GLY A 362 20.19 26.11 11.34
CA GLY A 362 18.73 26.24 11.40
C GLY A 362 18.16 25.89 12.77
N LEU A 363 18.64 24.83 13.42
CA LEU A 363 18.24 24.46 14.78
C LEU A 363 18.73 25.46 15.83
N ALA A 364 19.91 26.06 15.63
CA ALA A 364 20.42 27.09 16.51
C ALA A 364 19.63 28.40 16.37
N ALA A 365 19.27 28.78 15.14
CA ALA A 365 18.45 29.95 14.87
C ALA A 365 17.00 29.78 15.34
N ASN A 366 16.42 28.59 15.23
CA ASN A 366 15.04 28.34 15.70
C ASN A 366 14.90 28.37 17.23
N ARG A 367 16.01 28.43 17.98
CA ARG A 367 16.00 28.70 19.43
C ARG A 367 15.67 30.16 19.77
N THR A 368 15.64 31.09 18.80
CA THR A 368 15.23 32.48 19.05
C THR A 368 13.73 32.73 18.84
N ASN A 369 12.96 31.73 18.41
CA ASN A 369 11.50 31.78 18.42
C ASN A 369 10.95 30.78 19.45
N ASP A 370 10.60 31.30 20.63
CA ASP A 370 9.93 30.58 21.70
C ASP A 370 8.63 29.92 21.21
N TYR A 371 8.71 28.66 20.80
CA TYR A 371 7.54 27.79 20.70
C TYR A 371 7.20 27.31 22.11
N TYR A 372 6.48 28.18 22.83
CA TYR A 372 5.66 27.95 24.02
C TYR A 372 5.65 26.51 24.59
N PHE A 373 6.31 26.34 25.74
CA PHE A 373 5.68 25.86 26.97
C PHE A 373 6.30 26.65 28.13
N ASP A 374 5.70 27.81 28.41
CA ASP A 374 5.93 28.57 29.65
C ASP A 374 5.18 27.79 30.75
N ASP A 375 5.82 26.74 31.30
CA ASP A 375 5.25 25.83 32.31
C ASP A 375 4.79 26.56 33.59
N ASP A 376 5.17 27.82 33.78
CA ASP A 376 4.84 28.64 34.94
C ASP A 376 3.46 29.32 34.88
N LYS A 377 2.70 29.21 33.77
CA LYS A 377 1.37 29.86 33.66
C LYS A 377 0.16 28.97 33.92
N PHE A 378 0.33 27.66 34.09
CA PHE A 378 -0.80 26.74 34.31
C PHE A 378 -1.14 26.46 35.79
N TYR A 379 -0.35 26.93 36.75
CA TYR A 379 -0.56 26.65 38.19
C TYR A 379 -1.13 27.80 39.04
N ASN A 380 -1.47 28.96 38.47
CA ASN A 380 -1.99 30.10 39.25
C ASN A 380 -3.45 30.47 38.95
N TYR A 381 -4.34 29.47 38.95
CA TYR A 381 -5.78 29.70 39.18
C TYR A 381 -6.22 28.84 40.37
N ASN A 382 -5.90 29.31 41.57
CA ASN A 382 -6.66 29.11 42.82
C ASN A 382 -5.92 29.83 43.97
N LYS A 383 -6.26 31.10 44.18
CA LYS A 383 -6.23 31.76 45.50
C LYS A 383 -7.27 32.87 45.52
#